data_AF-A0A2N2P8R5-F1
#
_entry.id   AF-A0A2N2P8R5-F1
#
_cell.length_a   1.000
_cell.length_b   1.000
_cell.length_c   1.000
_cell.angle_alpha   90.00
_cell.angle_beta   90.00
_cell.angle_gamma   90.00
#
_symmetry.space_group_name_H-M   'P 1'
#
loop_
_entity.id
_entity.type
_entity.pdbx_description
1 polymer ?
#
loop_
_entity_poly.entity_id
_entity_poly.type
_entity_poly.pdbx_seq_one_letter_code
_entity_poly.pdbx_strand_id
1 'polypeptide(L)'
;MTPEATPNFIAPQVVECVRNEENRVTPGDYAQVCAEAGLMAWLSAAPRPGVEPPGRGTHPMSGLPLGIAVEAAIAAVGGKANGLCILRAMDCSYESPAPLDAPMWSRATVKEVGLRHVKVDVEVHCGATSGDEKTPAYAPPLNKRTVLRGTLVLVRVGDGGNATSLADLTTETLDFIEAARATAAAAADEVEDEFAGLNTDLVQAAFDLDTVEMSGGQLHEMLAARIREMLTDSFDQLLGILYRVDVSEERAREAMQHGDLDGVAEELAHLVLERHVEKLRARRGGAPPPSASES
;
A
#
# COMPACT_ATOMS: atom_id res chain seq x y z
N MET A 1 -33.62 -13.40 2.41
CA MET A 1 -32.15 -13.56 2.58
C MET A 1 -31.54 -12.21 2.29
N THR A 2 -31.03 -11.54 3.33
CA THR A 2 -30.18 -10.37 3.17
C THR A 2 -28.95 -10.78 2.34
N PRO A 3 -28.48 -9.94 1.40
CA PRO A 3 -27.20 -10.21 0.75
C PRO A 3 -26.14 -10.29 1.85
N GLU A 4 -25.56 -11.48 2.05
CA GLU A 4 -24.37 -11.61 2.89
C GLU A 4 -23.34 -10.62 2.36
N ALA A 5 -22.76 -9.83 3.27
CA ALA A 5 -21.75 -8.85 2.92
C ALA A 5 -20.66 -9.56 2.12
N THR A 6 -20.32 -9.02 0.95
CA THR A 6 -19.16 -9.48 0.20
C THR A 6 -17.97 -9.46 1.15
N PRO A 7 -17.30 -10.60 1.41
CA PRO A 7 -16.19 -10.60 2.34
C PRO A 7 -15.16 -9.62 1.80
N ASN A 8 -14.68 -8.73 2.67
CA ASN A 8 -13.69 -7.74 2.31
C ASN A 8 -12.35 -8.48 2.19
N PHE A 9 -12.12 -9.15 1.06
CA PHE A 9 -10.88 -9.87 0.85
C PHE A 9 -9.77 -8.88 0.57
N ILE A 10 -8.80 -8.90 1.47
CA ILE A 10 -7.57 -8.15 1.32
C ILE A 10 -6.66 -8.94 0.39
N ALA A 11 -6.11 -8.27 -0.63
CA ALA A 11 -5.09 -8.86 -1.50
C ALA A 11 -3.92 -9.41 -0.66
N PRO A 12 -3.16 -10.40 -1.16
CA PRO A 12 -1.96 -10.85 -0.45
C PRO A 12 -1.07 -9.68 -0.05
N GLN A 13 -0.70 -9.61 1.22
CA GLN A 13 0.04 -8.48 1.77
C GLN A 13 1.50 -8.84 1.99
N VAL A 14 2.40 -7.93 1.64
CA VAL A 14 3.82 -8.02 2.04
C VAL A 14 3.90 -7.74 3.54
N VAL A 15 4.26 -8.76 4.32
CA VAL A 15 4.34 -8.67 5.78
C VAL A 15 5.73 -8.33 6.27
N GLU A 16 6.75 -8.68 5.49
CA GLU A 16 8.14 -8.42 5.80
C GLU A 16 8.91 -8.29 4.49
N CYS A 17 9.82 -7.32 4.42
CA CYS A 17 10.74 -7.15 3.30
C CYS A 17 12.07 -6.70 3.85
N VAL A 18 13.14 -7.43 3.53
CA VAL A 18 14.51 -7.12 3.94
C VAL A 18 15.37 -7.08 2.70
N ARG A 19 16.08 -5.96 2.54
CA ARG A 19 17.07 -5.76 1.49
C ARG A 19 18.42 -5.43 2.09
N ASN A 20 19.47 -5.98 1.53
CA ASN A 20 20.83 -5.62 1.93
C ASN A 20 21.23 -4.24 1.39
N GLU A 21 20.70 -3.87 0.22
CA GLU A 21 20.90 -2.57 -0.42
C GLU A 21 19.55 -2.01 -0.85
N GLU A 22 19.24 -0.76 -0.47
CA GLU A 22 17.92 -0.15 -0.67
C GLU A 22 17.46 -0.14 -2.15
N ASN A 23 18.41 0.13 -3.05
CA ASN A 23 18.16 0.38 -4.47
C ASN A 23 18.79 -0.65 -5.40
N ARG A 24 19.15 -1.82 -4.87
CA ARG A 24 19.78 -2.87 -5.66
C ARG A 24 19.33 -4.23 -5.19
N VAL A 25 18.95 -5.07 -6.14
CA VAL A 25 18.67 -6.48 -5.85
C VAL A 25 19.98 -7.21 -5.63
N THR A 26 20.11 -7.85 -4.47
CA THR A 26 21.28 -8.61 -4.06
C THR A 26 20.90 -10.03 -3.61
N PRO A 27 21.79 -11.02 -3.78
CA PRO A 27 21.59 -12.33 -3.15
C PRO A 27 21.42 -12.20 -1.63
N GLY A 28 20.39 -12.84 -1.10
CA GLY A 28 20.01 -12.76 0.31
C GLY A 28 18.84 -11.83 0.61
N ASP A 29 18.49 -10.91 -0.30
CA ASP A 29 17.24 -10.13 -0.18
C ASP A 29 16.05 -11.08 -0.08
N TYR A 30 15.09 -10.77 0.78
CA TYR A 30 13.91 -11.61 0.95
C TYR A 30 12.67 -10.80 1.24
N ALA A 31 11.52 -11.39 0.93
CA ALA A 31 10.23 -10.89 1.35
C ALA A 31 9.35 -12.04 1.81
N GLN A 32 8.40 -11.71 2.67
CA GLN A 32 7.35 -12.59 3.11
C GLN A 32 6.00 -11.96 2.76
N VAL A 33 5.12 -12.77 2.16
CA VAL A 33 3.76 -12.38 1.80
C VAL A 33 2.78 -13.30 2.50
N CYS A 34 1.67 -12.74 2.98
CA CYS A 34 0.58 -13.47 3.61
C CYS A 34 -0.71 -13.29 2.79
N ALA A 35 -1.40 -14.39 2.54
CA ALA A 35 -2.80 -14.37 2.12
C ALA A 35 -3.66 -14.86 3.29
N GLU A 36 -4.72 -14.11 3.59
CA GLU A 36 -5.62 -14.41 4.69
C GLU A 36 -6.38 -15.74 4.50
N ALA A 37 -6.92 -16.23 5.61
CA ALA A 37 -7.78 -17.39 5.63
C ALA A 37 -9.02 -17.21 4.73
N GLY A 38 -9.51 -18.31 4.15
CA GLY A 38 -10.79 -18.31 3.42
C GLY A 38 -10.72 -17.81 1.98
N LEU A 39 -9.61 -17.23 1.51
CA LEU A 39 -9.45 -16.84 0.10
C LEU A 39 -9.62 -18.04 -0.84
N MET A 40 -9.04 -19.20 -0.49
CA MET A 40 -9.18 -20.43 -1.28
C MET A 40 -10.62 -20.96 -1.25
N ALA A 41 -11.27 -20.94 -0.08
CA ALA A 41 -12.67 -21.30 0.06
C ALA A 41 -13.56 -20.42 -0.83
N TRP A 42 -13.33 -19.12 -0.84
CA TRP A 42 -14.06 -18.18 -1.69
C TRP A 42 -13.87 -18.43 -3.18
N LEU A 43 -12.62 -18.67 -3.63
CA LEU A 43 -12.34 -19.04 -5.02
C LEU A 43 -13.06 -20.33 -5.43
N SER A 44 -13.29 -21.23 -4.48
CA SER A 44 -13.89 -22.54 -4.72
C SER A 44 -15.42 -22.55 -4.56
N ALA A 45 -15.99 -21.56 -3.87
CA ALA A 45 -17.42 -21.50 -3.57
C ALA A 45 -18.20 -20.79 -4.68
N ALA A 46 -19.33 -21.36 -5.07
CA ALA A 46 -20.30 -20.68 -5.92
C ALA A 46 -20.99 -19.59 -5.10
N PRO A 47 -20.99 -18.32 -5.55
CA PRO A 47 -21.56 -17.23 -4.76
C PRO A 47 -23.08 -17.36 -4.61
N ARG A 48 -23.76 -17.98 -5.59
CA ARG A 48 -25.20 -18.26 -5.61
C ARG A 48 -25.49 -19.51 -6.46
N PRO A 49 -26.65 -20.17 -6.28
CA PRO A 49 -27.06 -21.27 -7.13
C PRO A 49 -27.06 -20.89 -8.62
N GLY A 50 -26.43 -21.72 -9.45
CA GLY A 50 -26.33 -21.50 -10.90
C GLY A 50 -25.21 -20.53 -11.34
N VAL A 51 -24.47 -19.93 -10.40
CA VAL A 51 -23.29 -19.12 -10.71
C VAL A 51 -22.04 -19.96 -10.46
N GLU A 52 -21.09 -19.94 -11.39
CA GLU A 52 -19.84 -20.68 -11.25
C GLU A 52 -18.91 -20.01 -10.21
N PRO A 53 -18.10 -20.79 -9.47
CA PRO A 53 -17.12 -20.22 -8.55
C PRO A 53 -16.13 -19.29 -9.28
N PRO A 54 -15.66 -18.21 -8.64
CA PRO A 54 -14.73 -17.27 -9.28
C PRO A 54 -13.39 -17.91 -9.66
N GLY A 55 -12.96 -18.95 -8.92
CA GLY A 55 -11.76 -19.73 -9.23
C GLY A 55 -11.97 -20.82 -10.29
N ARG A 56 -13.13 -20.88 -10.95
CA ARG A 56 -13.35 -21.87 -11.99
C ARG A 56 -12.40 -21.62 -13.16
N GLY A 57 -11.71 -22.67 -13.59
CA GLY A 57 -10.75 -22.63 -14.70
C GLY A 57 -9.31 -22.30 -14.31
N THR A 58 -9.06 -21.87 -13.07
CA THR A 58 -7.69 -21.49 -12.60
C THR A 58 -7.05 -22.53 -11.66
N HIS A 59 -7.72 -23.67 -11.43
CA HIS A 59 -7.33 -24.72 -10.46
C HIS A 59 -6.78 -24.10 -9.16
N PRO A 60 -7.64 -23.51 -8.31
CA PRO A 60 -7.22 -22.66 -7.18
C PRO A 60 -6.18 -23.30 -6.27
N MET A 61 -6.27 -24.61 -6.07
CA MET A 61 -5.35 -25.42 -5.27
C MET A 61 -3.89 -25.36 -5.73
N SER A 62 -3.64 -25.11 -7.01
CA SER A 62 -2.30 -24.88 -7.56
C SER A 62 -2.07 -23.40 -7.84
N GLY A 63 -3.05 -22.73 -8.46
CA GLY A 63 -2.93 -21.34 -8.88
C GLY A 63 -2.65 -20.38 -7.72
N LEU A 64 -3.36 -20.52 -6.59
CA LEU A 64 -3.22 -19.60 -5.48
C LEU A 64 -1.86 -19.73 -4.75
N PRO A 65 -1.38 -20.92 -4.34
CA PRO A 65 -0.03 -21.05 -3.78
C PRO A 65 1.06 -20.50 -4.70
N LEU A 66 0.97 -20.78 -6.01
CA LEU A 66 1.93 -20.24 -6.97
C LEU A 66 1.83 -18.72 -7.08
N GLY A 67 0.63 -18.15 -7.11
CA GLY A 67 0.41 -16.71 -7.16
C GLY A 67 1.04 -15.99 -5.96
N ILE A 68 0.86 -16.52 -4.74
CA ILE A 68 1.48 -15.96 -3.52
C ILE A 68 3.01 -16.12 -3.58
N ALA A 69 3.51 -17.22 -4.15
CA ALA A 69 4.95 -17.42 -4.37
C ALA A 69 5.55 -16.36 -5.30
N VAL A 70 4.85 -16.07 -6.40
CA VAL A 70 5.24 -15.03 -7.36
C VAL A 70 5.20 -13.65 -6.72
N GLU A 71 4.15 -13.32 -5.96
CA GLU A 71 4.03 -12.04 -5.27
C GLU A 71 5.18 -11.82 -4.27
N ALA A 72 5.50 -12.84 -3.47
CA ALA A 72 6.65 -12.77 -2.56
C ALA A 72 7.97 -12.58 -3.32
N ALA A 73 8.15 -13.24 -4.45
CA ALA A 73 9.36 -13.08 -5.26
C ALA A 73 9.47 -11.67 -5.87
N ILE A 74 8.37 -11.12 -6.39
CA ILE A 74 8.28 -9.74 -6.89
C ILE A 74 8.61 -8.76 -5.76
N ALA A 75 8.06 -8.96 -4.56
CA ALA A 75 8.36 -8.12 -3.41
C ALA A 75 9.85 -8.19 -3.00
N ALA A 76 10.42 -9.39 -2.96
CA ALA A 76 11.82 -9.62 -2.60
C ALA A 76 12.80 -8.91 -3.54
N VAL A 77 12.48 -8.85 -4.83
CA VAL A 77 13.30 -8.16 -5.84
C VAL A 77 12.91 -6.69 -6.05
N GLY A 78 11.96 -6.17 -5.27
CA GLY A 78 11.45 -4.81 -5.45
C GLY A 78 10.84 -4.54 -6.81
N GLY A 79 10.01 -5.45 -7.31
CA GLY A 79 9.56 -5.49 -8.69
C GLY A 79 8.97 -4.18 -9.21
N LYS A 80 8.26 -3.39 -8.40
CA LYS A 80 7.76 -2.06 -8.80
C LYS A 80 8.88 -1.05 -9.04
N ALA A 81 9.86 -0.97 -8.12
CA ALA A 81 10.99 -0.05 -8.22
C ALA A 81 12.01 -0.48 -9.29
N ASN A 82 12.20 -1.78 -9.46
CA ASN A 82 13.24 -2.36 -10.33
C ASN A 82 12.69 -2.88 -11.67
N GLY A 83 11.39 -2.75 -11.93
CA GLY A 83 10.73 -3.30 -13.12
C GLY A 83 10.78 -4.84 -13.23
N LEU A 84 11.07 -5.55 -12.13
CA LEU A 84 11.23 -7.01 -12.07
C LEU A 84 9.90 -7.71 -11.70
N CYS A 85 8.89 -7.57 -12.54
CA CYS A 85 7.55 -8.11 -12.30
C CYS A 85 7.15 -9.28 -13.22
N ILE A 86 8.00 -9.66 -14.18
CA ILE A 86 7.66 -10.68 -15.17
C ILE A 86 8.27 -12.03 -14.80
N LEU A 87 7.42 -13.00 -14.51
CA LEU A 87 7.81 -14.40 -14.33
C LEU A 87 8.18 -15.01 -15.69
N ARG A 88 9.45 -15.34 -15.89
CA ARG A 88 9.97 -15.91 -17.14
C ARG A 88 10.03 -17.42 -17.13
N ALA A 89 10.39 -18.00 -15.99
CA ALA A 89 10.46 -19.45 -15.80
C ALA A 89 10.20 -19.77 -14.33
N MET A 90 9.74 -20.99 -14.07
CA MET A 90 9.55 -21.52 -12.73
C MET A 90 9.83 -23.01 -12.73
N ASP A 91 10.41 -23.48 -11.63
CA ASP A 91 10.52 -24.89 -11.28
C ASP A 91 9.95 -25.05 -9.87
N CYS A 92 8.79 -25.68 -9.74
CA CYS A 92 8.08 -25.78 -8.47
C CYS A 92 7.54 -27.20 -8.25
N SER A 93 7.62 -27.63 -6.99
CA SER A 93 7.04 -28.88 -6.48
C SER A 93 5.95 -28.57 -5.47
N TYR A 94 4.81 -29.25 -5.60
CA TYR A 94 3.73 -29.21 -4.61
C TYR A 94 3.93 -30.35 -3.62
N GLU A 95 4.25 -30.00 -2.38
CA GLU A 95 4.56 -30.94 -1.32
C GLU A 95 3.29 -31.41 -0.59
N SER A 96 2.26 -30.57 -0.53
CA SER A 96 0.97 -30.92 0.07
C SER A 96 -0.18 -30.05 -0.46
N PRO A 97 -1.44 -30.52 -0.39
CA PRO A 97 -2.58 -29.71 -0.82
C PRO A 97 -2.85 -28.56 0.16
N ALA A 98 -3.05 -27.35 -0.36
CA ALA A 98 -3.46 -26.20 0.45
C ALA A 98 -4.86 -26.42 1.09
N PRO A 99 -5.05 -26.09 2.37
CA PRO A 99 -6.37 -26.16 3.01
C PRO A 99 -7.24 -24.98 2.52
N LEU A 100 -8.57 -25.14 2.53
CA LEU A 100 -9.49 -24.11 2.02
C LEU A 100 -9.59 -22.89 2.95
N ASP A 101 -9.51 -23.13 4.26
CA ASP A 101 -9.80 -22.12 5.29
C ASP A 101 -8.58 -21.71 6.11
N ALA A 102 -7.37 -22.10 5.70
CA ALA A 102 -6.17 -21.66 6.40
C ALA A 102 -5.45 -20.54 5.62
N PRO A 103 -4.85 -19.59 6.34
CA PRO A 103 -3.95 -18.62 5.74
C PRO A 103 -2.73 -19.29 5.12
N MET A 104 -2.13 -18.58 4.18
CA MET A 104 -0.93 -19.03 3.47
C MET A 104 0.14 -17.96 3.54
N TRP A 105 1.36 -18.41 3.78
CA TRP A 105 2.55 -17.56 3.84
C TRP A 105 3.53 -18.02 2.78
N SER A 106 4.01 -17.09 1.97
CA SER A 106 5.14 -17.34 1.09
C SER A 106 6.35 -16.58 1.59
N ARG A 107 7.50 -17.26 1.65
CA ARG A 107 8.80 -16.61 1.78
C ARG A 107 9.56 -16.77 0.48
N ALA A 108 10.08 -15.68 -0.04
CA ALA A 108 10.90 -15.64 -1.23
C ALA A 108 12.28 -15.08 -0.88
N THR A 109 13.36 -15.69 -1.37
CA THR A 109 14.74 -15.25 -1.11
C THR A 109 15.55 -15.25 -2.40
N VAL A 110 16.15 -14.11 -2.72
CA VAL A 110 17.00 -13.94 -3.89
C VAL A 110 18.23 -14.80 -3.75
N LYS A 111 18.48 -15.67 -4.73
CA LYS A 111 19.65 -16.59 -4.75
C LYS A 111 20.71 -16.14 -5.73
N GLU A 112 20.31 -15.66 -6.88
CA GLU A 112 21.22 -15.30 -7.97
C GLU A 112 20.68 -14.07 -8.69
N VAL A 113 21.57 -13.11 -8.96
CA VAL A 113 21.30 -11.94 -9.81
C VAL A 113 22.18 -12.08 -11.04
N GLY A 114 21.57 -12.47 -12.16
CA GLY A 114 22.21 -12.56 -13.46
C GLY A 114 22.15 -11.24 -14.22
N LEU A 115 22.67 -11.22 -15.46
CA LEU A 115 22.68 -10.00 -16.27
C LEU A 115 21.28 -9.50 -16.65
N ARG A 116 20.30 -10.41 -16.85
CA ARG A 116 18.94 -10.08 -17.32
C ARG A 116 17.83 -10.76 -16.52
N HIS A 117 18.20 -11.43 -15.43
CA HIS A 117 17.28 -12.25 -14.67
C HIS A 117 17.68 -12.31 -13.19
N VAL A 118 16.70 -12.56 -12.34
CA VAL A 118 16.91 -12.84 -10.93
C VAL A 118 16.28 -14.19 -10.61
N LYS A 119 17.05 -15.07 -9.96
CA LYS A 119 16.52 -16.34 -9.43
C LYS A 119 16.16 -16.18 -7.97
N VAL A 120 14.95 -16.60 -7.64
CA VAL A 120 14.37 -16.45 -6.31
C VAL A 120 13.86 -17.81 -5.85
N ASP A 121 14.39 -18.30 -4.73
CA ASP A 121 13.83 -19.50 -4.10
C ASP A 121 12.60 -19.11 -3.31
N VAL A 122 11.54 -19.90 -3.43
CA VAL A 122 10.25 -19.66 -2.81
C VAL A 122 9.80 -20.88 -2.02
N GLU A 123 9.19 -20.62 -0.86
CA GLU A 123 8.49 -21.62 -0.08
C GLU A 123 7.15 -21.08 0.37
N VAL A 124 6.08 -21.85 0.13
CA VAL A 124 4.73 -21.56 0.57
C VAL A 124 4.34 -22.54 1.66
N HIS A 125 3.86 -22.00 2.77
CA HIS A 125 3.44 -22.73 3.94
C HIS A 125 1.99 -22.39 4.27
N CYS A 126 1.25 -23.38 4.79
CA CYS A 126 -0.04 -23.17 5.43
C CYS A 126 0.03 -23.64 6.89
N GLY A 127 -0.79 -23.06 7.75
CA GLY A 127 -0.88 -23.46 9.15
C GLY A 127 -2.02 -22.73 9.86
N ALA A 128 -2.44 -23.28 11.00
CA ALA A 128 -3.34 -22.54 11.88
C ALA A 128 -2.57 -21.34 12.46
N THR A 129 -3.20 -20.17 12.48
CA THR A 129 -2.75 -19.09 13.36
C THR A 129 -2.82 -19.60 14.80
N SER A 130 -1.82 -19.27 15.62
CA SER A 130 -1.97 -19.45 17.07
C SER A 130 -3.24 -18.71 17.45
N GLY A 131 -4.21 -19.39 18.06
CA GLY A 131 -5.46 -18.76 18.54
C GLY A 131 -5.24 -17.76 19.68
N ASP A 132 -4.03 -17.24 19.82
CA ASP A 132 -3.63 -16.21 20.75
C ASP A 132 -3.85 -14.86 20.06
N GLU A 133 -4.89 -14.14 20.48
CA GLU A 133 -5.27 -12.81 19.98
C GLU A 133 -4.12 -11.79 20.02
N LYS A 134 -3.06 -12.03 20.80
CA LYS A 134 -1.89 -11.15 20.89
C LYS A 134 -0.85 -11.40 19.81
N THR A 135 -0.94 -12.51 19.08
CA THR A 135 -0.02 -12.76 17.98
C THR A 135 -0.47 -11.91 16.79
N PRO A 136 0.39 -11.04 16.22
CA PRO A 136 0.00 -10.28 15.04
C PRO A 136 -0.46 -11.26 13.95
N ALA A 137 -1.54 -10.94 13.26
CA ALA A 137 -2.17 -11.81 12.26
C ALA A 137 -1.19 -12.33 11.18
N TYR A 138 -0.08 -11.63 11.02
CA TYR A 138 0.96 -11.86 10.04
C TYR A 138 2.15 -12.69 10.53
N ALA A 139 2.18 -13.10 11.81
CA ALA A 139 3.24 -13.97 12.31
C ALA A 139 3.20 -15.33 11.59
N PRO A 140 4.37 -15.88 11.20
CA PRO A 140 4.41 -17.20 10.61
C PRO A 140 3.88 -18.25 11.60
N PRO A 141 3.10 -19.26 11.17
CA PRO A 141 2.50 -20.20 12.10
C PRO A 141 3.58 -21.11 12.71
N LEU A 142 3.37 -21.53 13.96
CA LEU A 142 4.29 -22.41 14.69
C LEU A 142 4.37 -23.82 14.08
N ASN A 143 3.23 -24.32 13.55
CA ASN A 143 3.15 -25.60 12.87
C ASN A 143 2.91 -25.38 11.38
N LYS A 144 4.02 -25.30 10.62
CA LYS A 144 4.00 -25.03 9.17
C LYS A 144 3.93 -26.34 8.40
N ARG A 145 2.92 -26.49 7.56
CA ARG A 145 2.93 -27.50 6.50
C ARG A 145 3.34 -26.83 5.20
N THR A 146 4.42 -27.29 4.58
CA THR A 146 4.84 -26.82 3.26
C THR A 146 3.84 -27.28 2.21
N VAL A 147 3.33 -26.33 1.42
CA VAL A 147 2.43 -26.55 0.28
C VAL A 147 3.22 -26.57 -1.02
N LEU A 148 4.12 -25.63 -1.21
CA LEU A 148 4.90 -25.46 -2.44
C LEU A 148 6.34 -25.07 -2.12
N ARG A 149 7.29 -25.61 -2.88
CA ARG A 149 8.67 -25.12 -2.93
C ARG A 149 9.10 -24.96 -4.37
N GLY A 150 10.02 -24.05 -4.64
CA GLY A 150 10.58 -23.94 -5.97
C GLY A 150 11.56 -22.80 -6.15
N THR A 151 11.97 -22.61 -7.39
CA THR A 151 12.76 -21.48 -7.84
C THR A 151 12.02 -20.77 -8.96
N LEU A 152 11.87 -19.45 -8.83
CA LEU A 152 11.28 -18.57 -9.82
C LEU A 152 12.38 -17.76 -10.50
N VAL A 153 12.19 -17.47 -11.79
CA VAL A 153 13.07 -16.60 -12.57
C VAL A 153 12.29 -15.37 -12.99
N LEU A 154 12.64 -14.23 -12.41
CA LEU A 154 12.06 -12.93 -12.75
C LEU A 154 12.96 -12.19 -13.73
N VAL A 155 12.35 -11.44 -14.64
CA VAL A 155 13.06 -10.59 -15.61
C VAL A 155 12.41 -9.21 -15.66
N ARG A 156 13.21 -8.21 -16.03
CA ARG A 156 12.73 -6.88 -16.40
C ARG A 156 12.42 -6.91 -17.89
N VAL A 157 11.28 -6.38 -18.28
CA VAL A 157 10.88 -6.30 -19.70
C VAL A 157 10.79 -4.83 -20.08
N GLY A 158 11.56 -4.43 -21.10
CA GLY A 158 11.48 -3.07 -21.66
C GLY A 158 10.33 -2.91 -22.65
N ASP A 159 10.15 -1.70 -23.18
CA ASP A 159 9.03 -1.33 -24.07
C ASP A 159 8.86 -2.24 -25.31
N GLY A 160 9.95 -2.87 -25.76
CA GLY A 160 9.93 -3.82 -26.87
C GLY A 160 9.53 -5.26 -26.51
N GLY A 161 9.11 -5.53 -25.26
CA GLY A 161 8.75 -6.88 -24.81
C GLY A 161 9.93 -7.82 -24.56
N ASN A 162 11.17 -7.32 -24.70
CA ASN A 162 12.40 -8.10 -24.50
C ASN A 162 12.97 -7.92 -23.09
N ALA A 163 13.63 -8.96 -22.58
CA ALA A 163 14.33 -8.90 -21.30
C ALA A 163 15.51 -7.90 -21.37
N THR A 164 15.52 -6.91 -20.48
CA THR A 164 16.56 -5.87 -20.42
C THR A 164 17.66 -6.22 -19.42
N SER A 165 18.80 -5.52 -19.52
CA SER A 165 19.91 -5.70 -18.60
C SER A 165 19.58 -5.13 -17.22
N LEU A 166 19.97 -5.84 -16.17
CA LEU A 166 19.91 -5.34 -14.79
C LEU A 166 21.09 -4.41 -14.47
N ALA A 167 22.13 -4.39 -15.29
CA ALA A 167 23.22 -3.43 -15.14
C ALA A 167 22.75 -1.98 -15.34
N ASP A 168 21.70 -1.78 -16.14
CA ASP A 168 21.15 -0.45 -16.44
C ASP A 168 20.34 0.11 -15.26
N LEU A 169 19.93 -0.73 -14.31
CA LEU A 169 19.21 -0.30 -13.10
C LEU A 169 20.02 0.67 -12.26
N THR A 170 21.34 0.48 -12.13
CA THR A 170 22.13 1.38 -11.27
C THR A 170 22.14 2.81 -11.79
N THR A 171 21.93 3.04 -13.09
CA THR A 171 21.95 4.38 -13.68
C THR A 171 20.54 4.92 -13.85
N GLU A 172 19.63 4.16 -14.47
CA GLU A 172 18.26 4.60 -14.71
C GLU A 172 17.46 4.75 -13.40
N THR A 173 17.67 3.89 -12.40
CA THR A 173 16.99 4.01 -11.12
C THR A 173 17.48 5.24 -10.35
N LEU A 174 18.77 5.58 -10.45
CA LEU A 174 19.28 6.82 -9.85
C LEU A 174 18.70 8.04 -10.55
N ASP A 175 18.70 8.07 -11.88
CA ASP A 175 18.12 9.18 -12.65
C ASP A 175 16.61 9.33 -12.38
N PHE A 176 15.87 8.23 -12.28
CA PHE A 176 14.45 8.25 -11.94
C PHE A 176 14.20 8.71 -10.51
N ILE A 177 15.01 8.26 -9.53
CA ILE A 177 14.89 8.71 -8.13
C ILE A 177 15.24 10.20 -8.03
N GLU A 178 16.29 10.66 -8.70
CA GLU A 178 16.67 12.06 -8.72
C GLU A 178 15.59 12.92 -9.38
N ALA A 179 15.01 12.47 -10.50
CA ALA A 179 13.89 13.13 -11.13
C ALA A 179 12.63 13.14 -10.25
N ALA A 180 12.30 12.02 -9.59
CA ALA A 180 11.17 11.93 -8.65
C ALA A 180 11.39 12.82 -7.43
N ARG A 181 12.60 12.87 -6.87
CA ARG A 181 12.97 13.78 -5.77
C ARG A 181 12.93 15.24 -6.19
N ALA A 182 13.39 15.56 -7.40
CA ALA A 182 13.30 16.92 -7.94
C ALA A 182 11.84 17.34 -8.16
N THR A 183 10.99 16.42 -8.64
CA THR A 183 9.55 16.66 -8.81
C THR A 183 8.85 16.83 -7.46
N ALA A 184 9.16 15.98 -6.49
CA ALA A 184 8.63 16.08 -5.12
C ALA A 184 9.11 17.36 -4.42
N ALA A 185 10.37 17.76 -4.59
CA ALA A 185 10.90 19.01 -4.06
C ALA A 185 10.24 20.23 -4.72
N ALA A 186 10.04 20.22 -6.03
CA ALA A 186 9.31 21.29 -6.73
C ALA A 186 7.84 21.38 -6.29
N ALA A 187 7.18 20.23 -6.12
CA ALA A 187 5.82 20.19 -5.58
C ALA A 187 5.76 20.68 -4.13
N ALA A 188 6.75 20.32 -3.30
CA ALA A 188 6.86 20.81 -1.93
C ALA A 188 7.08 22.34 -1.89
N ASP A 189 7.90 22.89 -2.79
CA ASP A 189 8.12 24.34 -2.91
C ASP A 189 6.82 25.07 -3.34
N GLU A 190 6.06 24.52 -4.31
CA GLU A 190 4.76 25.08 -4.73
C GLU A 190 3.73 25.06 -3.59
N VAL A 191 3.67 23.95 -2.84
CA VAL A 191 2.80 23.78 -1.66
C VAL A 191 3.24 24.70 -0.51
N GLU A 192 4.55 24.91 -0.32
CA GLU A 192 5.10 25.81 0.69
C GLU A 192 4.69 27.26 0.42
N ASP A 193 4.76 27.71 -0.85
CA ASP A 193 4.31 29.04 -1.26
C ASP A 193 2.78 29.22 -1.11
N GLU A 194 1.99 28.17 -1.39
CA GLU A 194 0.53 28.21 -1.26
C GLU A 194 0.07 28.35 0.21
N PHE A 195 0.80 27.71 1.13
CA PHE A 195 0.48 27.62 2.54
C PHE A 195 1.32 28.55 3.44
N ALA A 196 2.14 29.43 2.84
CA ALA A 196 2.98 30.37 3.56
C ALA A 196 2.17 31.27 4.52
N GLY A 197 2.55 31.26 5.80
CA GLY A 197 1.95 32.11 6.84
C GLY A 197 0.65 31.58 7.46
N LEU A 198 0.34 30.29 7.27
CA LEU A 198 -0.63 29.57 8.09
C LEU A 198 -0.19 29.53 9.56
N ASN A 199 -1.13 29.75 10.49
CA ASN A 199 -0.94 29.35 11.87
C ASN A 199 -1.23 27.84 11.94
N THR A 200 -0.20 27.05 12.23
CA THR A 200 -0.24 25.57 12.22
C THR A 200 -0.83 24.97 13.49
N ASP A 201 -0.95 25.75 14.58
CA ASP A 201 -1.36 25.28 15.90
C ASP A 201 -2.74 24.61 15.89
N LEU A 202 -3.68 25.17 15.12
CA LEU A 202 -5.06 24.66 15.04
C LEU A 202 -5.13 23.32 14.30
N VAL A 203 -4.34 23.14 13.25
CA VAL A 203 -4.28 21.90 12.48
C VAL A 203 -3.57 20.83 13.32
N GLN A 204 -2.44 21.19 13.94
CA GLN A 204 -1.67 20.29 14.78
C GLN A 204 -2.51 19.79 15.96
N ALA A 205 -3.25 20.66 16.65
CA ALA A 205 -4.13 20.28 17.73
C ALA A 205 -5.32 19.40 17.28
N ALA A 206 -5.84 19.62 16.07
CA ALA A 206 -6.97 18.83 15.56
C ALA A 206 -6.57 17.39 15.24
N PHE A 207 -5.34 17.18 14.75
CA PHE A 207 -4.82 15.89 14.29
C PHE A 207 -3.85 15.20 15.28
N ASP A 208 -3.66 15.81 16.45
CA ASP A 208 -2.72 15.34 17.49
C ASP A 208 -1.28 15.22 16.95
N LEU A 209 -0.86 16.24 16.21
CA LEU A 209 0.50 16.35 15.66
C LEU A 209 1.39 17.09 16.65
N ASP A 210 2.67 16.72 16.70
CA ASP A 210 3.65 17.41 17.53
C ASP A 210 3.74 18.90 17.16
N THR A 211 3.81 19.74 18.20
CA THR A 211 3.88 21.20 18.06
C THR A 211 5.31 21.61 17.77
N VAL A 212 5.67 21.53 16.49
CA VAL A 212 6.97 21.96 15.96
C VAL A 212 6.71 23.04 14.91
N GLU A 213 7.59 24.04 14.82
CA GLU A 213 7.58 24.98 13.69
C GLU A 213 7.99 24.23 12.42
N MET A 214 7.11 24.20 11.43
CA MET A 214 7.28 23.43 10.19
C MET A 214 6.80 24.25 9.00
N SER A 215 7.38 24.02 7.82
CA SER A 215 6.90 24.64 6.59
C SER A 215 5.53 24.10 6.19
N GLY A 216 4.84 24.79 5.25
CA GLY A 216 3.55 24.34 4.72
C GLY A 216 3.63 22.94 4.09
N GLY A 217 4.68 22.66 3.32
CA GLY A 217 4.92 21.34 2.72
C GLY A 217 5.13 20.26 3.78
N GLN A 218 5.95 20.54 4.81
CA GLN A 218 6.19 19.61 5.92
C GLN A 218 4.91 19.30 6.71
N LEU A 219 4.05 20.31 6.93
CA LEU A 219 2.76 20.12 7.57
C LEU A 219 1.83 19.27 6.71
N HIS A 220 1.81 19.50 5.39
CA HIS A 220 1.02 18.68 4.46
C HIS A 220 1.45 17.21 4.50
N GLU A 221 2.75 16.92 4.41
CA GLU A 221 3.28 15.56 4.48
C GLU A 221 2.92 14.86 5.80
N MET A 222 3.10 15.53 6.94
CA MET A 222 2.74 14.97 8.24
C MET A 222 1.23 14.74 8.36
N LEU A 223 0.42 15.66 7.85
CA LEU A 223 -1.02 15.55 7.87
C LEU A 223 -1.50 14.40 6.98
N ALA A 224 -0.94 14.24 5.78
CA ALA A 224 -1.24 13.13 4.88
C ALA A 224 -0.86 11.78 5.53
N ALA A 225 0.34 11.70 6.13
CA ALA A 225 0.76 10.50 6.86
C ALA A 225 -0.22 10.16 8.00
N ARG A 226 -0.64 11.17 8.78
CA ARG A 226 -1.59 10.98 9.87
C ARG A 226 -2.98 10.58 9.38
N ILE A 227 -3.48 11.21 8.33
CA ILE A 227 -4.78 10.87 7.75
C ILE A 227 -4.78 9.43 7.23
N ARG A 228 -3.70 8.98 6.61
CA ARG A 228 -3.55 7.60 6.15
C ARG A 228 -3.63 6.57 7.27
N GLU A 229 -2.98 6.83 8.42
CA GLU A 229 -3.13 6.00 9.62
C GLU A 229 -4.61 5.95 10.04
N MET A 230 -5.27 7.11 10.11
CA MET A 230 -6.67 7.19 10.51
C MET A 230 -7.64 6.54 9.52
N LEU A 231 -7.35 6.58 8.21
CA LEU A 231 -8.14 5.87 7.19
C LEU A 231 -8.17 4.36 7.46
N THR A 232 -7.09 3.82 8.04
CA THR A 232 -6.94 2.39 8.33
C THR A 232 -7.45 2.03 9.73
N ASP A 233 -7.08 2.82 10.74
CA ASP A 233 -7.23 2.44 12.15
C ASP A 233 -8.38 3.17 12.87
N SER A 234 -8.83 4.32 12.36
CA SER A 234 -9.79 5.19 13.08
C SER A 234 -10.64 6.07 12.17
N PHE A 235 -11.27 5.47 11.15
CA PHE A 235 -12.01 6.19 10.11
C PHE A 235 -13.13 7.11 10.65
N ASP A 236 -13.89 6.64 11.65
CA ASP A 236 -14.94 7.45 12.29
C ASP A 236 -14.38 8.72 12.96
N GLN A 237 -13.18 8.61 13.55
CA GLN A 237 -12.49 9.75 14.15
C GLN A 237 -12.07 10.75 13.07
N LEU A 238 -11.55 10.27 11.93
CA LEU A 238 -11.19 11.12 10.79
C LEU A 238 -12.39 11.91 10.29
N LEU A 239 -13.53 11.25 10.04
CA LEU A 239 -14.76 11.94 9.62
C LEU A 239 -15.21 13.00 10.64
N GLY A 240 -15.11 12.70 11.94
CA GLY A 240 -15.40 13.65 13.00
C GLY A 240 -14.49 14.88 12.98
N ILE A 241 -13.20 14.71 12.66
CA ILE A 241 -12.25 15.83 12.53
C ILE A 241 -12.57 16.65 11.27
N LEU A 242 -12.74 16.01 10.11
CA LEU A 242 -13.04 16.70 8.84
C LEU A 242 -14.28 17.59 8.96
N TYR A 243 -15.33 17.10 9.62
CA TYR A 243 -16.53 17.88 9.90
C TYR A 243 -16.26 19.10 10.79
N ARG A 244 -15.48 18.94 11.87
CA ARG A 244 -15.11 20.05 12.77
C ARG A 244 -14.22 21.10 12.10
N VAL A 245 -13.42 20.68 11.14
CA VAL A 245 -12.57 21.58 10.33
C VAL A 245 -13.39 22.31 9.26
N ASP A 246 -14.67 21.99 9.10
CA ASP A 246 -15.56 22.50 8.05
C ASP A 246 -15.11 22.11 6.63
N VAL A 247 -14.56 20.90 6.45
CA VAL A 247 -14.32 20.33 5.12
C VAL A 247 -15.65 19.89 4.54
N SER A 248 -15.96 20.30 3.30
CA SER A 248 -17.23 19.93 2.68
C SER A 248 -17.30 18.42 2.43
N GLU A 249 -18.42 17.81 2.80
CA GLU A 249 -18.65 16.37 2.59
C GLU A 249 -18.52 15.96 1.12
N GLU A 250 -18.94 16.81 0.19
CA GLU A 250 -18.84 16.56 -1.24
C GLU A 250 -17.39 16.42 -1.70
N ARG A 251 -16.52 17.39 -1.38
CA ARG A 251 -15.09 17.33 -1.71
C ARG A 251 -14.37 16.19 -0.98
N ALA A 252 -14.72 15.92 0.29
CA ALA A 252 -14.17 14.77 1.00
C ALA A 252 -14.54 13.45 0.31
N ARG A 253 -15.78 13.32 -0.19
CA ARG A 253 -16.24 12.14 -0.94
C ARG A 253 -15.55 12.01 -2.29
N GLU A 254 -15.25 13.12 -2.96
CA GLU A 254 -14.46 13.13 -4.20
C GLU A 254 -13.02 12.67 -3.94
N ALA A 255 -12.36 13.18 -2.90
CA ALA A 255 -11.02 12.74 -2.49
C ALA A 255 -10.98 11.23 -2.18
N MET A 256 -12.02 10.69 -1.55
CA MET A 256 -12.14 9.25 -1.24
C MET A 256 -12.33 8.36 -2.47
N GLN A 257 -12.57 8.91 -3.67
CA GLN A 257 -12.66 8.14 -4.91
C GLN A 257 -11.29 7.85 -5.54
N HIS A 258 -10.20 8.35 -4.96
CA HIS A 258 -8.86 7.98 -5.39
C HIS A 258 -8.63 6.46 -5.26
N GLY A 259 -7.90 5.90 -6.23
CA GLY A 259 -7.72 4.45 -6.37
C GLY A 259 -6.77 3.81 -5.36
N ASP A 260 -6.08 4.61 -4.55
CA ASP A 260 -5.13 4.17 -3.53
C ASP A 260 -5.19 5.06 -2.27
N LEU A 261 -4.82 4.48 -1.13
CA LEU A 261 -4.92 5.13 0.18
C LEU A 261 -3.99 6.34 0.34
N ASP A 262 -2.83 6.32 -0.31
CA ASP A 262 -1.87 7.43 -0.23
C ASP A 262 -2.45 8.66 -0.94
N GLY A 263 -3.01 8.49 -2.15
CA GLY A 263 -3.68 9.56 -2.89
C GLY A 263 -4.91 10.13 -2.17
N VAL A 264 -5.73 9.28 -1.52
CA VAL A 264 -6.85 9.74 -0.68
C VAL A 264 -6.33 10.61 0.47
N ALA A 265 -5.26 10.18 1.15
CA ALA A 265 -4.73 10.89 2.30
C ALA A 265 -4.10 12.24 1.93
N GLU A 266 -3.40 12.31 0.79
CA GLU A 266 -2.84 13.54 0.25
C GLU A 266 -3.94 14.56 -0.07
N GLU A 267 -4.98 14.17 -0.81
CA GLU A 267 -6.09 15.08 -1.15
C GLU A 267 -6.84 15.59 0.08
N LEU A 268 -7.10 14.71 1.06
CA LEU A 268 -7.74 15.14 2.31
C LEU A 268 -6.86 16.10 3.11
N ALA A 269 -5.53 15.89 3.13
CA ALA A 269 -4.60 16.81 3.77
C ALA A 269 -4.64 18.20 3.10
N HIS A 270 -4.64 18.22 1.76
CA HIS A 270 -4.78 19.44 0.98
C HIS A 270 -6.10 20.18 1.31
N LEU A 271 -7.24 19.49 1.30
CA LEU A 271 -8.55 20.07 1.63
C LEU A 271 -8.60 20.67 3.04
N VAL A 272 -7.98 20.01 4.02
CA VAL A 272 -7.90 20.51 5.40
C VAL A 272 -7.11 21.81 5.46
N LEU A 273 -5.96 21.88 4.78
CA LEU A 273 -5.10 23.07 4.78
C LEU A 273 -5.74 24.23 4.02
N GLU A 274 -6.30 23.97 2.84
CA GLU A 274 -7.04 24.95 2.04
C GLU A 274 -8.15 25.60 2.89
N ARG A 275 -8.94 24.78 3.59
CA ARG A 275 -10.01 25.29 4.45
C ARG A 275 -9.50 26.16 5.60
N HIS A 276 -8.33 25.88 6.14
CA HIS A 276 -7.70 26.72 7.16
C HIS A 276 -7.23 28.05 6.60
N VAL A 277 -6.66 28.07 5.38
CA VAL A 277 -6.29 29.30 4.67
C VAL A 277 -7.53 30.17 4.45
N GLU A 278 -8.64 29.59 3.99
CA GLU A 278 -9.91 30.31 3.80
C GLU A 278 -10.39 30.96 5.10
N LYS A 279 -10.37 30.22 6.21
CA LYS A 279 -10.74 30.73 7.55
C LYS A 279 -9.86 31.91 7.97
N LEU A 280 -8.55 31.84 7.73
CA LEU A 280 -7.63 32.94 8.03
C LEU A 280 -7.89 34.17 7.16
N ARG A 281 -8.12 33.97 5.86
CA ARG A 281 -8.47 35.05 4.92
C ARG A 281 -9.77 35.74 5.34
N ALA A 282 -10.80 34.99 5.71
CA ALA A 282 -12.08 35.52 6.18
C ALA A 282 -11.92 36.35 7.47
N ARG A 283 -11.06 35.92 8.40
CA ARG A 283 -10.75 36.68 9.63
C ARG A 283 -10.01 37.99 9.35
N ARG A 284 -9.08 38.00 8.39
CA ARG A 284 -8.32 39.20 8.00
C ARG A 284 -9.17 40.22 7.22
N GLY A 285 -10.17 39.77 6.47
CA GLY A 285 -11.06 40.63 5.67
C GLY A 285 -12.28 41.20 6.41
N GLY A 286 -12.50 40.84 7.68
CA GLY A 286 -13.70 41.22 8.44
C GLY A 286 -13.53 42.48 9.29
N ALA A 287 -13.68 43.67 8.70
CA ALA A 287 -14.16 44.83 9.45
C ALA A 287 -15.69 44.72 9.57
N PRO A 288 -16.30 44.76 10.77
CA PRO A 288 -17.75 44.78 10.89
C PRO A 288 -18.29 46.08 10.26
N PRO A 289 -19.43 46.07 9.53
CA PRO A 289 -20.07 47.30 9.12
C PRO A 289 -20.41 48.13 10.36
N PRO A 290 -20.20 49.46 10.34
CA PRO A 290 -20.55 50.31 11.48
C PRO A 290 -22.02 50.10 11.81
N SER A 291 -22.29 49.72 13.05
CA SER A 291 -23.63 49.61 13.59
C SER A 291 -24.35 50.93 13.38
N ALA A 292 -25.33 50.94 12.49
CA ALA A 292 -26.25 52.06 12.34
C ALA A 292 -27.17 52.10 13.58
N SER A 293 -26.70 52.75 14.64
CA SER A 293 -27.55 53.45 15.58
C SER A 293 -27.47 54.94 15.26
N GLU A 294 -28.64 55.57 15.15
CA GLU A 294 -28.95 57.01 15.10
C GLU A 294 -29.67 57.45 13.81
N SER A 295 -31.00 57.32 13.83
CA SER A 295 -31.96 58.43 13.72
C SER A 295 -33.39 57.89 13.89
#